data_AF-E6QX30-F1
#
_entry.id   AF-E6QX30-F1
#
_cell.length_a   1.000
_cell.length_b   1.000
_cell.length_c   1.000
_cell.angle_alpha   90.00
_cell.angle_beta   90.00
_cell.angle_gamma   90.00
#
_symmetry.space_group_name_H-M   'P 1'
#
loop_
_entity.id
_entity.type
_entity.pdbx_description
1 polymer ?
#
loop_
_entity_poly.entity_id
_entity_poly.type
_entity_poly.pdbx_seq_one_letter_code
_entity_poly.pdbx_strand_id
1 'polypeptide(L)'
;MSDILKEFEKRIAANKREIEEQEYALVILKRTMGASNATLISALPIKTAEAKFDDLFDVVKENKRAVIDDVRDVISNFGDKEFTVAITEAALAKVGITINAKEPKQRIASAIKQLVDKGIVTLTRKGSGSSPHIYKLNNGSDLV
;
A
#
# COMPACT_ATOMS: atom_id res chain seq x y z
N MET A 1 -5.08 26.17 38.48
CA MET A 1 -5.34 26.08 37.02
C MET A 1 -4.09 25.61 36.26
N SER A 2 -2.89 26.10 36.61
CA SER A 2 -1.60 25.62 36.05
C SER A 2 -1.29 24.14 36.34
N ASP A 3 -1.62 23.64 37.53
CA ASP A 3 -1.34 22.24 37.91
C ASP A 3 -2.21 21.22 37.16
N ILE A 4 -3.42 21.62 36.75
CA ILE A 4 -4.33 20.79 35.97
C ILE A 4 -3.78 20.61 34.54
N LEU A 5 -3.24 21.67 33.95
CA LEU A 5 -2.63 21.62 32.62
C LEU A 5 -1.37 20.73 32.60
N LYS A 6 -0.51 20.83 33.62
CA LYS A 6 0.66 19.95 33.76
C LYS A 6 0.27 18.48 33.91
N GLU A 7 -0.80 18.19 34.65
CA GLU A 7 -1.33 16.84 34.79
C GLU A 7 -1.88 16.30 33.46
N PHE A 8 -2.55 17.14 32.66
CA PHE A 8 -2.98 16.76 31.31
C PHE A 8 -1.80 16.53 30.35
N GLU A 9 -0.78 17.38 30.37
CA GLU A 9 0.43 17.19 29.55
C GLU A 9 1.16 15.89 29.90
N LYS A 10 1.26 15.57 31.19
CA LYS A 10 1.87 14.33 31.67
C LYS A 10 1.07 13.11 31.23
N ARG A 11 -0.26 13.18 31.26
CA ARG A 11 -1.15 12.12 30.74
C ARG A 11 -1.02 11.95 29.23
N ILE A 12 -0.94 13.04 28.47
CA ILE A 12 -0.72 12.98 27.02
C ILE A 12 0.63 12.32 26.71
N ALA A 13 1.69 12.65 27.46
CA ALA A 13 3.00 12.04 27.27
C ALA A 13 3.01 10.53 27.63
N ALA A 14 2.32 10.15 28.71
CA ALA A 14 2.17 8.74 29.08
C ALA A 14 1.41 7.94 28.01
N ASN A 15 0.29 8.49 27.52
CA ASN A 15 -0.52 7.84 26.49
C ASN A 15 0.25 7.71 25.16
N LYS A 16 1.07 8.70 24.79
CA LYS A 16 1.93 8.60 23.60
C LYS A 16 2.91 7.45 23.70
N ARG A 17 3.56 7.29 24.87
CA ARG A 17 4.49 6.18 25.12
C ARG A 17 3.78 4.83 25.08
N GLU A 18 2.56 4.75 25.61
CA GLU A 18 1.75 3.54 25.57
C GLU A 18 1.34 3.18 24.13
N ILE A 19 1.01 4.17 23.30
CA ILE A 19 0.72 3.96 21.87
C ILE A 19 1.97 3.43 21.15
N GLU A 20 3.14 4.02 21.38
CA GLU A 20 4.40 3.55 20.78
C GLU A 20 4.72 2.09 21.17
N GLU A 21 4.46 1.71 22.43
CA GLU A 21 4.65 0.34 22.90
C GLU A 21 3.65 -0.64 22.26
N GLN A 22 2.39 -0.24 22.11
CA GLN A 22 1.35 -1.03 21.45
C GLN A 22 1.63 -1.19 19.94
N GLU A 23 2.12 -0.15 19.27
CA GLU A 23 2.53 -0.19 17.87
C GLU A 23 3.72 -1.16 17.68
N TYR A 24 4.71 -1.11 18.59
CA TYR A 24 5.84 -2.03 18.57
C TYR A 24 5.39 -3.49 18.80
N ALA A 25 4.49 -3.73 19.76
CA ALA A 25 3.91 -5.04 20.00
C ALA A 25 3.13 -5.55 18.77
N LEU A 26 2.40 -4.68 18.08
CA LEU A 26 1.70 -5.03 16.83
C LEU A 26 2.66 -5.42 15.71
N VAL A 27 3.81 -4.76 15.59
CA VAL A 27 4.84 -5.14 14.61
C VAL A 27 5.37 -6.55 14.91
N ILE A 28 5.66 -6.85 16.17
CA ILE A 28 6.10 -8.18 16.60
C ILE A 28 5.02 -9.23 16.37
N LEU A 29 3.76 -8.93 16.72
CA LEU A 29 2.63 -9.84 16.52
C LEU A 29 2.36 -10.08 15.04
N LYS A 30 2.39 -9.06 14.18
CA LYS A 30 2.28 -9.24 12.72
C LYS A 30 3.43 -10.08 12.16
N ARG A 31 4.63 -9.95 12.70
CA ARG A 31 5.79 -10.74 12.29
C ARG A 31 5.68 -12.21 12.73
N THR A 32 5.19 -12.45 13.94
CA THR A 32 5.03 -13.81 14.50
C THR A 32 3.80 -14.51 13.93
N MET A 33 2.67 -13.81 13.75
CA MET A 33 1.45 -14.36 13.14
C MET A 33 1.54 -14.45 11.61
N GLY A 34 2.28 -13.54 10.95
CA GLY A 34 2.55 -13.58 9.52
C GLY A 34 3.51 -14.71 9.10
N ALA A 35 4.22 -15.32 10.06
CA ALA A 35 5.01 -16.53 9.84
C ALA A 35 4.15 -17.81 9.72
N SER A 36 2.82 -17.73 9.94
CA SER A 36 1.92 -18.89 9.88
C SER A 36 1.38 -19.19 8.48
N ASN A 37 1.44 -18.24 7.54
CA ASN A 37 0.73 -18.33 6.25
C ASN A 37 1.61 -18.03 5.02
N ALA A 38 2.90 -18.35 5.06
CA ALA A 38 3.74 -18.39 3.86
C ALA A 38 4.78 -19.51 3.98
N THR A 39 4.39 -20.73 3.60
CA THR A 39 5.31 -21.84 3.36
C THR A 39 6.33 -21.45 2.30
N LEU A 40 7.59 -21.86 2.51
CA LEU A 40 8.76 -21.82 1.62
C LEU A 40 9.73 -20.65 1.78
N ILE A 41 10.38 -20.55 2.95
CA ILE A 41 11.80 -20.18 2.97
C ILE A 41 12.58 -21.39 3.48
N SER A 42 13.24 -22.04 2.53
CA SER A 42 14.43 -22.90 2.68
C SER A 42 14.92 -23.09 4.11
N ALA A 43 14.88 -24.34 4.58
CA ALA A 43 15.70 -24.81 5.68
C ALA A 43 17.17 -24.43 5.43
N LEU A 44 17.63 -23.37 6.09
CA LEU A 44 19.05 -23.14 6.31
C LEU A 44 19.31 -23.40 7.79
N PRO A 45 20.29 -24.25 8.15
CA PRO A 45 20.66 -24.44 9.53
C PRO A 45 21.18 -23.11 10.03
N ILE A 46 20.55 -22.56 11.08
CA ILE A 46 21.06 -21.41 11.81
C ILE A 46 22.35 -21.87 12.48
N LYS A 47 23.46 -21.83 11.75
CA LYS A 47 24.80 -21.79 12.34
C LYS A 47 24.96 -20.38 12.87
N THR A 48 25.08 -20.31 14.19
CA THR A 48 25.63 -19.20 14.96
C THR A 48 26.88 -18.65 14.27
N ALA A 49 26.68 -17.64 13.44
CA ALA A 49 27.72 -16.76 12.95
C ALA A 49 27.24 -15.36 13.27
N GLU A 50 28.01 -14.71 14.13
CA GLU A 50 27.91 -13.33 14.59
C GLU A 50 27.22 -12.41 13.59
N ALA A 51 25.92 -12.16 13.81
CA ALA A 51 25.17 -11.18 13.04
C ALA A 51 25.71 -9.79 13.37
N LYS A 52 26.44 -9.20 12.42
CA LYS A 52 26.92 -7.81 12.53
C LYS A 52 25.71 -6.89 12.51
N PHE A 53 25.68 -5.90 13.40
CA PHE A 53 24.59 -4.93 13.52
C PHE A 53 24.35 -4.11 12.24
N ASP A 54 25.35 -4.03 11.34
CA ASP A 54 25.21 -3.43 10.01
C ASP A 54 24.28 -4.24 9.07
N ASP A 55 24.16 -5.56 9.22
CA ASP A 55 23.25 -6.39 8.40
C ASP A 55 21.78 -6.28 8.87
N LEU A 56 21.52 -5.68 10.05
CA LEU A 56 20.18 -5.40 10.56
C LEU A 56 19.54 -4.17 9.88
N PHE A 57 20.38 -3.29 9.32
CA PHE A 57 19.97 -2.14 8.49
C PHE A 57 20.27 -2.37 7.02
N ASP A 58 20.48 -3.63 6.63
CA ASP A 58 20.50 -4.00 5.22
C ASP A 58 19.14 -3.56 4.68
N VAL A 59 19.17 -2.42 3.99
CA VAL A 59 18.03 -1.62 3.60
C VAL A 59 17.04 -2.61 3.06
N VAL A 60 15.96 -2.84 3.83
CA VAL A 60 14.83 -3.66 3.37
C VAL A 60 14.59 -3.11 2.00
N LYS A 61 14.97 -3.87 0.96
CA LYS A 61 14.66 -3.51 -0.42
C LYS A 61 13.17 -3.39 -0.35
N GLU A 62 12.66 -2.17 -0.22
CA GLU A 62 11.24 -1.90 -0.17
C GLU A 62 10.72 -2.68 -1.34
N ASN A 63 9.99 -3.75 -1.04
CA ASN A 63 9.66 -4.76 -2.01
C ASN A 63 8.81 -3.99 -3.00
N LYS A 64 9.41 -3.59 -4.14
CA LYS A 64 8.91 -2.47 -4.95
C LYS A 64 7.49 -2.83 -5.32
N ARG A 65 6.54 -2.26 -4.58
CA ARG A 65 5.14 -2.63 -4.74
C ARG A 65 4.82 -2.31 -6.18
N ALA A 66 4.30 -3.32 -6.88
CA ALA A 66 4.12 -3.15 -8.30
C ALA A 66 3.09 -2.04 -8.48
N VAL A 67 3.34 -1.10 -9.38
CA VAL A 67 2.42 0.02 -9.66
C VAL A 67 0.99 -0.48 -9.94
N ILE A 68 0.85 -1.70 -10.47
CA ILE A 68 -0.44 -2.33 -10.67
C ILE A 68 -1.21 -2.64 -9.37
N ASP A 69 -0.51 -3.03 -8.30
CA ASP A 69 -1.12 -3.32 -7.01
C ASP A 69 -1.57 -2.02 -6.34
N ASP A 70 -0.75 -0.97 -6.41
CA ASP A 70 -1.11 0.36 -5.91
C ASP A 70 -2.32 0.95 -6.67
N VAL A 71 -2.31 0.82 -8.00
CA VAL A 71 -3.42 1.23 -8.85
C VAL A 71 -4.68 0.42 -8.54
N ARG A 72 -4.57 -0.89 -8.30
CA ARG A 72 -5.70 -1.74 -7.91
C ARG A 72 -6.30 -1.27 -6.59
N ASP A 73 -5.48 -1.10 -5.55
CA ASP A 73 -5.95 -0.68 -4.23
C ASP A 73 -6.68 0.66 -4.28
N VAL A 74 -6.15 1.62 -5.04
CA VAL A 74 -6.80 2.92 -5.22
C VAL A 74 -8.11 2.79 -5.99
N ILE A 75 -8.15 1.98 -7.05
CA ILE A 75 -9.35 1.79 -7.86
C ILE A 75 -10.46 1.08 -7.09
N SER A 76 -10.12 0.15 -6.20
CA SER A 76 -11.09 -0.50 -5.31
C SER A 76 -11.86 0.51 -4.44
N ASN A 77 -11.26 1.65 -4.10
CA ASN A 77 -11.93 2.72 -3.34
C ASN A 77 -12.92 3.55 -4.18
N PHE A 78 -12.90 3.46 -5.52
CA PHE A 78 -13.88 4.16 -6.37
C PHE A 78 -15.26 3.48 -6.37
N GLY A 79 -15.33 2.19 -6.02
CA GLY A 79 -16.57 1.41 -6.04
C GLY A 79 -17.23 1.40 -7.42
N ASP A 80 -18.52 1.72 -7.48
CA ASP A 80 -19.30 1.77 -8.72
C ASP A 80 -19.05 3.01 -9.61
N LYS A 81 -18.17 3.92 -9.19
CA LYS A 81 -17.95 5.17 -9.91
C LYS A 81 -17.06 4.97 -11.13
N GLU A 82 -17.35 5.73 -12.18
CA GLU A 82 -16.50 5.83 -13.34
C GLU A 82 -15.26 6.68 -13.03
N PHE A 83 -14.12 6.29 -13.58
CA PHE A 83 -12.85 6.97 -13.38
C PHE A 83 -12.02 7.03 -14.67
N THR A 84 -11.06 7.94 -14.68
CA THR A 84 -10.09 8.13 -15.76
C THR A 84 -8.68 7.95 -15.23
N VAL A 85 -7.70 7.84 -16.14
CA VAL A 85 -6.27 7.78 -15.77
C VAL A 85 -5.85 8.98 -14.90
N ALA A 86 -6.32 10.19 -15.25
CA ALA A 86 -6.00 11.40 -14.51
C ALA A 86 -6.60 11.41 -13.09
N ILE A 87 -7.82 10.88 -12.93
CA ILE A 87 -8.45 10.73 -11.60
C ILE A 87 -7.67 9.71 -10.76
N THR A 88 -7.21 8.62 -11.39
CA THR A 88 -6.42 7.58 -10.71
C THR A 88 -5.07 8.13 -10.26
N GLU A 89 -4.40 8.92 -11.10
CA GLU A 89 -3.16 9.62 -10.75
C GLU A 89 -3.35 10.58 -9.56
N ALA A 90 -4.41 11.39 -9.58
CA ALA A 90 -4.73 12.29 -8.49
C ALA A 90 -5.04 11.54 -7.19
N ALA A 91 -5.69 10.37 -7.28
CA ALA A 91 -5.99 9.54 -6.13
C ALA A 91 -4.72 8.87 -5.56
N LEU A 92 -3.82 8.36 -6.40
CA LEU A 92 -2.52 7.85 -5.97
C LEU A 92 -1.70 8.93 -5.23
N ALA A 93 -1.67 10.14 -5.77
CA ALA A 93 -0.99 11.27 -5.13
C ALA A 93 -1.59 11.61 -3.75
N LYS A 94 -2.92 11.54 -3.60
CA LYS A 94 -3.59 11.76 -2.30
C LYS A 94 -3.26 10.71 -1.25
N VAL A 95 -2.96 9.47 -1.67
CA VAL A 95 -2.56 8.37 -0.78
C VAL A 95 -1.04 8.41 -0.49
N GLY A 96 -0.32 9.38 -1.05
CA GLY A 96 1.13 9.51 -0.87
C GLY A 96 1.95 8.60 -1.79
N ILE A 97 1.31 7.91 -2.74
CA ILE A 97 1.98 7.02 -3.68
C ILE A 97 2.42 7.85 -4.89
N THR A 98 3.74 8.04 -5.01
CA THR A 98 4.34 8.75 -6.14
C THR A 98 5.00 7.75 -7.08
N ILE A 99 4.55 7.70 -8.33
CA ILE A 99 5.15 6.84 -9.35
C ILE A 99 6.40 7.51 -9.91
N ASN A 100 7.57 7.05 -9.45
CA ASN A 100 8.88 7.47 -9.96
C ASN A 100 9.14 6.89 -11.35
N ALA A 101 8.52 7.46 -12.38
CA ALA A 101 8.73 7.12 -13.79
C ALA A 101 8.82 8.38 -14.64
N LYS A 102 9.55 8.31 -15.76
CA LYS A 102 9.63 9.40 -16.75
C LYS A 102 8.24 9.86 -17.21
N GLU A 103 7.31 8.92 -17.32
CA GLU A 103 5.92 9.16 -17.72
C GLU A 103 4.95 8.41 -16.80
N PRO A 104 4.55 9.00 -15.66
CA PRO A 104 3.68 8.36 -14.66
C PRO A 104 2.32 7.97 -15.24
N LYS A 105 1.72 8.86 -16.04
CA LYS A 105 0.44 8.62 -16.72
C LYS A 105 0.44 7.39 -17.61
N GLN A 106 1.53 7.16 -18.37
CA GLN A 106 1.64 5.97 -19.22
C GLN A 106 1.76 4.68 -18.41
N ARG A 107 2.48 4.73 -17.27
CA ARG A 107 2.57 3.60 -16.33
C ARG A 107 1.21 3.26 -15.73
N ILE A 108 0.45 4.26 -15.29
CA ILE A 108 -0.91 4.08 -14.76
C ILE A 108 -1.82 3.53 -15.85
N ALA A 109 -1.79 4.09 -17.06
CA ALA A 109 -2.60 3.60 -18.18
C ALA A 109 -2.29 2.13 -18.52
N SER A 110 -1.01 1.75 -18.49
CA SER A 110 -0.58 0.36 -18.71
C SER A 110 -1.06 -0.57 -17.59
N ALA A 111 -1.00 -0.11 -16.33
CA ALA A 111 -1.50 -0.86 -15.19
C ALA A 111 -3.02 -1.07 -15.27
N ILE A 112 -3.78 -0.01 -15.60
CA ILE A 112 -5.24 -0.10 -15.80
C ILE A 112 -5.56 -1.06 -16.95
N LYS A 113 -4.83 -1.01 -18.05
CA LYS A 113 -5.01 -1.95 -19.17
C LYS A 113 -4.83 -3.40 -18.72
N GLN A 114 -3.80 -3.71 -17.93
CA GLN A 114 -3.62 -5.04 -17.37
C GLN A 114 -4.76 -5.45 -16.41
N LEU A 115 -5.34 -4.51 -15.67
CA LEU A 115 -6.53 -4.78 -14.84
C LEU A 115 -7.77 -5.04 -15.68
N VAL A 116 -7.87 -4.42 -16.87
CA VAL A 116 -8.90 -4.73 -17.87
C VAL A 116 -8.71 -6.12 -18.44
N ASP A 117 -7.50 -6.48 -18.83
CA ASP A 117 -7.18 -7.83 -19.34
C ASP A 117 -7.46 -8.92 -18.30
N LYS A 118 -7.33 -8.60 -17.00
CA LYS A 118 -7.67 -9.48 -15.87
C LYS A 118 -9.18 -9.49 -15.52
N GLY A 119 -10.01 -8.73 -16.20
CA GLY A 119 -11.45 -8.65 -15.93
C GLY A 119 -11.85 -7.91 -14.66
N ILE A 120 -10.91 -7.22 -13.99
CA ILE A 120 -11.15 -6.47 -12.75
C ILE A 120 -11.76 -5.09 -13.05
N VAL A 121 -11.39 -4.51 -14.19
CA VAL A 121 -11.86 -3.19 -14.64
C VAL A 121 -12.46 -3.35 -16.03
N THR A 122 -13.55 -2.63 -16.31
CA THR A 122 -14.17 -2.60 -17.64
C THR A 122 -14.00 -1.22 -18.25
N LEU A 123 -13.63 -1.17 -19.53
CA LEU A 123 -13.61 0.06 -20.31
C LEU A 123 -15.05 0.41 -20.71
N THR A 124 -15.65 1.40 -20.06
CA THR A 124 -17.01 1.85 -20.37
C THR A 124 -17.04 2.71 -21.63
N ARG A 125 -16.04 3.60 -21.81
CA ARG A 125 -15.98 4.50 -22.96
C ARG A 125 -14.57 4.60 -23.52
N LYS A 126 -14.41 4.30 -24.80
CA LYS A 126 -13.16 4.54 -25.52
C LYS A 126 -13.04 6.04 -25.83
N GLY A 127 -12.01 6.67 -25.29
CA GLY A 127 -11.60 8.03 -25.64
C GLY A 127 -10.85 8.07 -26.97
N SER A 128 -10.79 9.25 -27.58
CA SER A 128 -9.98 9.55 -28.76
C SER A 128 -9.55 11.01 -28.73
N GLY A 129 -8.31 11.29 -29.16
CA GLY A 129 -7.73 12.63 -29.13
C GLY A 129 -7.70 13.22 -27.72
N SER A 130 -8.40 14.35 -27.52
CA SER A 130 -8.50 15.05 -26.23
C SER A 130 -9.45 14.37 -25.23
N SER A 131 -10.33 13.47 -25.69
CA SER A 131 -11.27 12.79 -24.81
C SER A 131 -10.61 11.60 -24.11
N PRO A 132 -10.60 11.55 -22.76
CA PRO A 132 -10.00 10.44 -22.03
C PRO A 132 -10.88 9.18 -22.09
N HIS A 133 -10.22 8.04 -21.97
CA HIS A 133 -10.86 6.75 -21.70
C HIS A 133 -11.52 6.76 -20.32
N ILE A 134 -12.73 6.20 -20.25
CA ILE A 134 -13.49 6.03 -19.01
C ILE A 134 -13.54 4.55 -18.67
N TYR A 135 -13.20 4.24 -17.44
CA TYR A 135 -13.16 2.92 -16.86
C TYR A 135 -14.11 2.83 -15.67
N LYS A 136 -14.57 1.63 -15.36
CA LYS A 136 -15.37 1.33 -14.18
C LYS A 136 -14.90 0.01 -13.58
N LEU A 137 -14.96 -0.12 -12.25
CA LEU A 137 -14.69 -1.39 -11.58
C LEU A 137 -15.73 -2.43 -12.01
N ASN A 138 -15.26 -3.62 -12.37
CA ASN A 138 -16.15 -4.72 -12.69
C ASN A 138 -16.58 -5.41 -11.38
N ASN A 139 -17.71 -4.98 -10.82
CA ASN A 139 -18.28 -5.57 -9.60
C ASN A 139 -18.87 -6.98 -9.82
N GLY A 140 -18.65 -7.59 -10.99
CA GLY A 140 -19.16 -8.90 -11.37
C GLY A 140 -18.22 -10.07 -11.09
N SER A 141 -17.31 -9.96 -10.13
CA SER A 141 -16.49 -11.10 -9.71
C SER A 141 -16.38 -11.12 -8.20
N ASP A 142 -17.21 -11.96 -7.58
CA ASP A 142 -16.88 -12.67 -6.36
C ASP A 142 -15.39 -13.07 -6.39
N LEU A 143 -14.56 -12.28 -5.70
CA LEU A 143 -13.24 -12.71 -5.30
C LEU A 143 -13.44 -13.64 -4.09
N VAL A 144 -13.72 -14.91 -4.39
CA VAL A 144 -13.51 -16.05 -3.49
C VAL A 144 -12.01 -16.34 -3.42
#